data_AF-A0A9W4LV98-F1
#
_entry.id   AF-A0A9W4LV98-F1
#
_cell.length_a   1.000
_cell.length_b   1.000
_cell.length_c   1.000
_cell.angle_alpha   90.00
_cell.angle_beta   90.00
_cell.angle_gamma   90.00
#
_symmetry.space_group_name_H-M   'P 1'
#
loop_
_entity.id
_entity.type
_entity.pdbx_description
1 polymer ?
#
loop_
_entity_poly.entity_id
_entity_poly.type
_entity_poly.pdbx_seq_one_letter_code
_entity_poly.pdbx_strand_id
1 'polypeptide(L)'
;MRAPPPPKLSKAEADALKWLREHNGDGLFDGNGVVLAAGETAPHTRSTWNALARVGLVEFYGKRPDGTGRGRIRLCSEARP
;
A
#
# COMPACT_ATOMS: atom_id res chain seq x y z
N MET A 1 -24.59 3.59 -10.19
CA MET A 1 -23.35 4.40 -10.33
C MET A 1 -22.28 3.50 -10.94
N ARG A 2 -21.67 3.90 -12.07
CA ARG A 2 -20.63 3.11 -12.75
C ARG A 2 -19.30 3.43 -12.05
N ALA A 3 -18.58 2.41 -11.59
CA ALA A 3 -17.26 2.62 -11.00
C ALA A 3 -16.37 3.39 -12.00
N PRO A 4 -15.57 4.38 -11.55
CA PRO A 4 -14.62 5.06 -12.43
C PRO A 4 -13.70 4.01 -13.07
N PRO A 5 -13.23 4.25 -14.32
CA PRO A 5 -12.28 3.35 -14.95
C PRO A 5 -11.07 3.17 -14.03
N PRO A 6 -10.51 1.94 -13.91
CA PRO A 6 -9.39 1.69 -13.03
C PRO A 6 -8.26 2.67 -13.36
N PRO A 7 -7.64 3.31 -12.35
CA PRO A 7 -6.55 4.24 -12.58
C PRO A 7 -5.46 3.54 -13.40
N LYS A 8 -4.89 4.25 -14.38
CA LYS A 8 -3.83 3.71 -15.24
C LYS A 8 -2.56 3.57 -14.40
N LEU A 9 -2.38 2.42 -13.77
CA LEU A 9 -1.22 2.11 -12.93
C LEU A 9 0.02 1.89 -13.80
N SER A 10 1.15 2.42 -13.35
CA SER A 10 2.46 1.97 -13.80
C SER A 10 2.69 0.51 -13.40
N LYS A 11 3.64 -0.14 -14.07
CA LYS A 11 4.00 -1.53 -13.76
C LYS A 11 4.40 -1.70 -12.29
N ALA A 12 5.19 -0.77 -11.75
CA ALA A 12 5.63 -0.80 -10.36
C ALA A 12 4.48 -0.68 -9.36
N GLU A 13 3.46 0.13 -9.65
CA GLU A 13 2.28 0.28 -8.80
C GLU A 13 1.40 -0.98 -8.84
N ALA A 14 1.21 -1.56 -10.03
CA ALA A 14 0.48 -2.81 -10.20
C ALA A 14 1.18 -3.98 -9.47
N ASP A 15 2.51 -4.08 -9.61
CA ASP A 15 3.32 -5.09 -8.92
C ASP A 15 3.25 -4.89 -7.40
N ALA A 16 3.33 -3.66 -6.90
CA ALA A 16 3.20 -3.36 -5.46
C ALA A 16 1.83 -3.73 -4.90
N LEU A 17 0.76 -3.44 -5.65
CA LEU A 17 -0.60 -3.81 -5.24
C LEU A 17 -0.78 -5.33 -5.22
N LYS A 18 -0.25 -6.02 -6.23
CA LYS A 18 -0.25 -7.49 -6.28
C LYS A 18 0.53 -8.07 -5.11
N TRP A 19 1.75 -7.59 -4.86
CA TRP A 19 2.57 -8.02 -3.74
C TRP A 19 1.83 -7.87 -2.43
N LEU A 20 1.23 -6.70 -2.15
CA LEU A 20 0.49 -6.49 -0.90
C LEU A 20 -0.72 -7.44 -0.76
N ARG A 21 -1.44 -7.75 -1.85
CA ARG A 21 -2.52 -8.74 -1.87
C ARG A 21 -2.05 -10.14 -1.52
N GLU A 22 -0.90 -10.54 -2.04
CA GLU A 22 -0.30 -11.85 -1.76
C GLU A 22 0.19 -11.95 -0.30
N HIS A 23 0.47 -10.81 0.34
CA HIS A 23 0.96 -10.73 1.72
C HIS A 23 -0.13 -10.24 2.70
N ASN A 24 -1.30 -10.87 2.66
CA ASN A 24 -2.47 -10.62 3.53
C ASN A 24 -3.18 -9.27 3.36
N GLY A 25 -2.72 -8.40 2.46
CA GLY A 25 -3.34 -7.10 2.22
C GLY A 25 -3.05 -6.06 3.30
N ASP A 26 -2.11 -6.31 4.21
CA ASP A 26 -1.76 -5.43 5.32
C ASP A 26 -0.25 -5.48 5.59
N GLY A 27 0.34 -4.35 5.96
CA GLY A 27 1.76 -4.27 6.30
C GLY A 27 2.11 -3.11 7.23
N LEU A 28 3.27 -3.22 7.85
CA LEU A 28 3.87 -2.21 8.73
C LEU A 28 5.03 -1.53 8.00
N PHE A 29 5.17 -0.21 8.13
CA PHE A 29 6.37 0.49 7.69
C PHE A 29 7.47 0.42 8.74
N ASP A 30 8.68 0.10 8.30
CA ASP A 30 9.88 0.24 9.11
C ASP A 30 10.32 1.72 9.22
N GLY A 31 11.39 1.98 9.98
CA GLY A 31 11.97 3.31 10.15
C GLY A 31 12.40 3.96 8.82
N ASN A 32 12.83 3.15 7.85
CA ASN A 32 13.29 3.58 6.53
C ASN A 32 12.14 3.79 5.52
N GLY A 33 10.90 3.47 5.90
CA GLY A 33 9.73 3.62 5.03
C GLY A 33 9.50 2.44 4.09
N VAL A 34 10.08 1.28 4.37
CA VAL A 34 9.85 0.01 3.67
C VAL A 34 8.71 -0.76 4.34
N VAL A 35 7.84 -1.39 3.55
CA VAL A 35 6.71 -2.17 4.08
C VAL A 35 7.17 -3.58 4.43
N LEU A 36 6.85 -4.05 5.63
CA LEU A 36 6.94 -5.43 6.06
C LEU A 36 5.52 -6.01 6.09
N ALA A 37 5.27 -7.08 5.34
CA ALA A 37 3.99 -7.79 5.29
C ALA A 37 4.23 -9.30 5.25
N ALA A 38 3.44 -10.07 6.00
CA ALA A 38 3.59 -11.53 6.10
C ALA A 38 5.01 -12.04 6.45
N GLY A 39 5.85 -11.21 7.10
CA GLY A 39 7.24 -11.55 7.42
C GLY A 39 8.26 -11.20 6.33
N GLU A 40 7.81 -10.64 5.21
CA GLU A 40 8.66 -10.26 4.08
C GLU A 40 8.69 -8.74 3.86
N THR A 41 9.82 -8.26 3.36
CA THR A 41 10.06 -6.84 3.07
C THR A 41 9.70 -6.55 1.62
N ALA A 42 8.84 -5.55 1.40
CA ALA A 42 8.41 -5.15 0.08
C ALA A 42 9.58 -4.61 -0.76
N PRO A 43 9.74 -5.08 -2.01
CA PRO A 43 10.72 -4.54 -2.95
C PRO A 43 10.25 -3.23 -3.61
N HIS A 44 9.44 -2.43 -2.91
CA HIS A 44 8.80 -1.23 -3.45
C HIS A 44 9.04 -0.01 -2.57
N THR A 45 9.27 1.13 -3.23
CA THR A 45 9.59 2.38 -2.53
C THR A 45 8.35 3.00 -1.88
N ARG A 46 8.59 3.89 -0.90
CA ARG A 46 7.52 4.69 -0.27
C ARG A 46 6.70 5.50 -1.26
N SER A 47 7.32 6.00 -2.33
CA SER A 47 6.66 6.78 -3.38
C SER A 47 5.59 5.96 -4.12
N THR A 48 5.87 4.69 -4.38
CA THR A 48 4.91 3.75 -5.00
C THR A 48 3.67 3.59 -4.13
N TRP A 49 3.85 3.37 -2.83
CA TRP A 49 2.74 3.27 -1.88
C TRP A 49 1.94 4.57 -1.77
N ASN A 50 2.62 5.72 -1.77
CA ASN A 50 1.95 7.02 -1.74
C ASN A 50 1.11 7.27 -3.00
N ALA A 51 1.58 6.83 -4.17
CA ALA A 51 0.83 6.93 -5.42
C ALA A 51 -0.41 6.04 -5.40
N LEU A 52 -0.29 4.79 -4.92
CA LEU A 52 -1.43 3.89 -4.71
C LEU A 52 -2.44 4.47 -3.72
N ALA A 53 -1.98 5.12 -2.65
CA ALA A 53 -2.85 5.75 -1.66
C ALA A 53 -3.60 6.94 -2.25
N ARG A 54 -2.93 7.72 -3.12
CA ARG A 54 -3.55 8.87 -3.81
C ARG A 54 -4.70 8.45 -4.73
N VAL A 55 -4.63 7.25 -5.30
CA VAL A 55 -5.71 6.68 -6.14
C VAL A 55 -6.68 5.79 -5.36
N GLY A 56 -6.57 5.74 -4.02
CA GLY A 56 -7.51 5.05 -3.14
C GLY A 56 -7.40 3.52 -3.15
N LEU A 57 -6.32 2.94 -3.69
CA LEU A 57 -6.15 1.49 -3.73
C LEU A 57 -5.58 0.91 -2.43
N VAL A 58 -4.86 1.73 -1.68
CA VAL A 58 -4.33 1.40 -0.34
C VAL A 58 -4.62 2.56 0.61
N GLU A 59 -4.66 2.26 1.89
CA GLU A 59 -4.86 3.25 2.94
C GLU A 59 -3.73 3.14 3.97
N PHE A 60 -3.21 4.29 4.38
CA PHE A 60 -2.26 4.36 5.49
C PHE A 60 -2.97 4.62 6.80
N TYR A 61 -2.69 3.79 7.79
CA TYR A 61 -3.33 3.89 9.10
C TYR A 61 -2.34 3.54 10.21
N GLY A 62 -2.74 3.79 11.46
CA GLY A 62 -1.88 3.60 12.62
C GLY A 62 -0.75 4.64 12.70
N LYS A 63 -0.45 5.08 13.92
CA LYS A 63 0.74 5.90 14.19
C LYS A 63 1.93 4.98 14.42
N ARG A 64 3.13 5.43 14.05
CA ARG A 64 4.35 4.77 14.49
C ARG A 64 4.48 4.86 16.01
N PRO A 65 5.23 3.95 16.66
CA PRO A 65 5.49 4.01 18.10
C PRO A 65 6.15 5.32 18.54
N ASP A 66 6.95 5.92 17.66
CA ASP A 66 7.62 7.21 17.86
C ASP A 66 6.67 8.43 17.69
N GLY A 67 5.40 8.21 17.38
CA GLY A 67 4.41 9.26 17.16
C GLY A 67 4.54 10.00 15.82
N THR A 68 5.50 9.63 14.97
CA THR A 68 5.76 10.31 13.68
C THR A 68 5.20 9.52 12.50
N GLY A 69 4.58 10.21 11.54
CA GLY A 69 4.15 9.61 10.28
C GLY A 69 3.11 8.48 10.39
N ARG A 70 3.09 7.62 9.37
CA ARG A 70 2.13 6.51 9.21
C ARG A 70 2.84 5.18 9.46
N GLY A 71 2.29 4.41 10.41
CA GLY A 71 2.86 3.14 10.84
C GLY A 71 2.49 1.98 9.94
N ARG A 72 1.27 1.93 9.40
CA ARG A 72 0.75 0.78 8.65
C ARG A 72 0.13 1.15 7.32
N ILE A 73 -0.04 0.15 6.48
CA ILE A 73 -0.73 0.18 5.19
C ILE A 73 -1.69 -1.00 5.11
N ARG A 74 -2.86 -0.79 4.52
CA ARG A 74 -3.79 -1.85 4.14
C ARG A 74 -4.32 -1.65 2.75
N LEU A 75 -4.79 -2.73 2.12
CA LEU A 75 -5.61 -2.63 0.92
C LEU A 75 -6.94 -1.96 1.24
N CYS A 76 -7.38 -1.11 0.33
CA CYS A 76 -8.75 -0.60 0.39
C CYS A 76 -9.70 -1.71 -0.07
N SER A 77 -10.78 -1.95 0.69
CA SER A 77 -11.77 -3.01 0.40
C SER A 77 -12.45 -2.86 -0.98
N GLU A 78 -12.41 -1.65 -1.56
CA GLU A 78 -12.97 -1.34 -2.88
C GLU A 78 -11.99 -1.50 -4.04
N ALA A 79 -10.73 -1.89 -3.77
CA ALA A 79 -9.80 -2.29 -4.82
C ALA A 79 -10.21 -3.66 -5.39
N ARG A 80 -11.35 -3.74 -6.10
CA ARG A 80 -11.69 -4.84 -7.00
C ARG A 80 -11.30 -4.44 -8.43
N PRO A 81 -10.69 -5.35 -9.21
CA PRO A 81 -10.36 -5.09 -10.60
C PRO A 81 -11.60 -4.79 -11.45
#